data_AF-A0A2R7M5U8-F1
#
_entry.id   AF-A0A2R7M5U8-F1
#
_cell.length_a   1.000
_cell.length_b   1.000
_cell.length_c   1.000
_cell.angle_alpha   90.00
_cell.angle_beta   90.00
_cell.angle_gamma   90.00
#
_symmetry.space_group_name_H-M   'P 1'
#
loop_
_entity.id
_entity.type
_entity.pdbx_description
1 polymer ?
#
loop_
_entity_poly.entity_id
_entity_poly.type
_entity_poly.pdbx_seq_one_letter_code
_entity_poly.pdbx_strand_id
1 'polypeptide(L)'
;MAESRGRVWTGVIRVGPHRGDHRVAVRAVLSVGVPLLVLLLIGRLDLSVYASFGAFAALYGRTDAPRTRVRMQATAGAILVAAMLVGTAVSALALPALASVVVVAVIAALVTLFAYRAQWHPPGALFTVFAAGATASFPATGATFLTVLLVGGASVAWSLVVTTAFVLI
;
A
#
# COMPACT_ATOMS: atom_id res chain seq x y z
N MET A 1 14.02 3.17 -27.45
CA MET A 1 14.83 3.01 -26.21
C MET A 1 16.09 3.89 -26.15
N ALA A 2 16.42 4.72 -27.16
CA ALA A 2 17.63 5.56 -27.16
C ALA A 2 17.47 6.95 -26.47
N GLU A 3 16.25 7.33 -26.07
CA GLU A 3 15.93 8.70 -25.62
C GLU A 3 16.04 8.95 -24.11
N SER A 4 16.37 7.93 -23.29
CA SER A 4 16.39 8.08 -21.82
C SER A 4 17.76 8.46 -21.25
N ARG A 5 18.85 8.29 -22.01
CA ARG A 5 20.23 8.33 -21.47
C ARG A 5 20.72 9.70 -20.98
N GLY A 6 20.05 10.81 -21.31
CA GLY A 6 20.41 12.17 -20.85
C GLY A 6 19.47 12.79 -19.80
N ARG A 7 18.28 12.21 -19.57
CA ARG A 7 17.21 12.83 -18.76
C ARG A 7 17.12 12.34 -17.31
N VAL A 8 17.76 11.21 -16.99
CA VAL A 8 17.70 10.63 -15.64
C VAL A 8 18.42 11.52 -14.63
N TRP A 9 19.64 11.95 -14.94
CA TRP A 9 20.44 12.82 -14.06
C TRP A 9 19.80 14.19 -13.86
N THR A 10 19.24 14.77 -14.92
CA THR A 10 18.49 16.04 -14.82
C THR A 10 17.23 15.88 -13.97
N GLY A 11 16.55 14.73 -14.00
CA GLY A 11 15.40 14.47 -13.13
C GLY A 11 15.76 14.40 -11.63
N VAL A 12 16.97 13.96 -11.30
CA VAL A 12 17.45 13.84 -9.90
C VAL A 12 17.94 15.18 -9.34
N ILE A 13 18.60 16.00 -10.15
CA ILE A 13 19.28 17.23 -9.68
C ILE A 13 18.40 18.48 -9.87
N ARG A 14 17.31 18.39 -10.65
CA ARG A 14 16.46 19.54 -10.97
C ARG A 14 15.40 19.76 -9.89
N VAL A 15 15.59 20.80 -9.10
CA VAL A 15 14.55 21.35 -8.22
C VAL A 15 13.50 22.04 -9.10
N GLY A 16 12.30 21.47 -9.17
CA GLY A 16 11.16 22.03 -9.92
C GLY A 16 10.16 22.77 -9.03
N PRO A 17 9.27 23.59 -9.61
CA PRO A 17 8.20 24.25 -8.86
C PRO A 17 7.32 23.22 -8.13
N HIS A 18 6.94 23.57 -6.91
CA HIS A 18 6.29 22.66 -5.95
C HIS A 18 4.78 22.49 -6.22
N ARG A 19 4.41 21.96 -7.40
CA ARG A 19 3.07 21.86 -8.02
C ARG A 19 1.96 21.22 -7.15
N GLY A 20 1.66 21.80 -5.99
CA GLY A 20 0.74 21.25 -4.99
C GLY A 20 1.28 20.03 -4.23
N ASP A 21 2.57 19.68 -4.36
CA ASP A 21 3.12 18.44 -3.83
C ASP A 21 3.04 18.35 -2.29
N HIS A 22 3.09 19.48 -1.57
CA HIS A 22 2.90 19.55 -0.12
C HIS A 22 1.56 18.96 0.31
N ARG A 23 0.47 19.19 -0.44
CA ARG A 23 -0.85 18.67 -0.06
C ARG A 23 -0.86 17.15 -0.13
N VAL A 24 -0.22 16.59 -1.15
CA VAL A 24 -0.07 15.14 -1.32
C VAL A 24 0.85 14.58 -0.24
N ALA A 25 1.96 15.27 0.07
CA ALA A 25 2.90 14.86 1.10
C ALA A 25 2.25 14.85 2.49
N VAL A 26 1.55 15.94 2.88
CA VAL A 26 0.84 16.02 4.16
C VAL A 26 -0.23 14.94 4.24
N ARG A 27 -1.01 14.72 3.19
CA ARG A 27 -1.99 13.62 3.16
C ARG A 27 -1.32 12.26 3.38
N ALA A 28 -0.23 11.99 2.69
CA ALA A 28 0.50 10.73 2.83
C ALA A 28 1.05 10.55 4.25
N VAL A 29 1.64 11.60 4.82
CA VAL A 29 2.14 11.62 6.20
C VAL A 29 1.01 11.39 7.20
N LEU A 30 -0.14 12.03 7.05
CA LEU A 30 -1.28 11.82 7.96
C LEU A 30 -1.89 10.41 7.80
N SER A 31 -1.92 9.88 6.58
CA SER A 31 -2.48 8.56 6.29
C SER A 31 -1.65 7.44 6.93
N VAL A 32 -0.31 7.52 6.86
CA VAL A 32 0.59 6.49 7.39
C VAL A 32 1.05 6.79 8.81
N GLY A 33 1.38 8.06 9.08
CA GLY A 33 1.94 8.51 10.35
C GLY A 33 0.95 8.38 11.50
N VAL A 34 -0.34 8.71 11.32
CA VAL A 34 -1.32 8.62 12.41
C VAL A 34 -1.53 7.17 12.88
N PRO A 35 -1.79 6.16 12.01
CA PRO A 35 -1.87 4.77 12.45
C PRO A 35 -0.61 4.29 13.19
N LEU A 36 0.58 4.67 12.70
CA LEU A 36 1.84 4.29 13.35
C LEU A 36 2.03 4.98 14.70
N LEU A 37 1.66 6.26 14.83
CA LEU A 37 1.69 6.99 16.10
C LEU A 37 0.72 6.37 17.10
N VAL A 38 -0.49 6.00 16.67
CA VAL A 38 -1.45 5.30 17.53
C VAL A 38 -0.87 4.00 18.03
N LEU A 39 -0.29 3.18 17.14
CA LEU A 39 0.37 1.92 17.53
C LEU A 39 1.56 2.14 18.47
N LEU A 40 2.36 3.20 18.26
CA LEU A 40 3.44 3.58 19.16
C LEU A 40 2.90 3.90 20.56
N LEU A 41 1.85 4.72 20.65
CA LEU A 41 1.29 5.18 21.92
C LEU A 41 0.66 4.04 22.72
N ILE A 42 0.10 3.02 22.07
CA ILE A 42 -0.44 1.82 22.74
C ILE A 42 0.60 0.70 22.92
N GLY A 43 1.86 0.93 22.55
CA GLY A 43 2.94 -0.05 22.67
C GLY A 43 2.82 -1.26 21.74
N ARG A 44 2.11 -1.13 20.60
CA ARG A 44 1.83 -2.21 19.63
C ARG A 44 2.49 -1.99 18.27
N LEU A 45 3.74 -1.53 18.26
CA LEU A 45 4.52 -1.40 17.02
C LEU A 45 4.82 -2.75 16.35
N ASP A 46 4.61 -3.87 17.02
CA ASP A 46 4.59 -5.20 16.41
C ASP A 46 3.56 -5.29 15.26
N LEU A 47 2.50 -4.47 15.31
CA LEU A 47 1.43 -4.44 14.31
C LEU A 47 1.68 -3.44 13.16
N SER A 48 2.81 -2.74 13.19
CA SER A 48 3.13 -1.65 12.25
C SER A 48 3.13 -2.07 10.78
N VAL A 49 3.49 -3.33 10.50
CA VAL A 49 3.45 -3.91 9.14
C VAL A 49 2.03 -3.83 8.56
N TYR A 50 1.03 -4.29 9.32
CA TYR A 50 -0.36 -4.28 8.88
C TYR A 50 -0.90 -2.85 8.70
N ALA A 51 -0.55 -1.96 9.64
CA ALA A 51 -0.97 -0.56 9.58
C ALA A 51 -0.36 0.16 8.37
N SER A 52 0.94 -0.04 8.12
CA SER A 52 1.66 0.62 7.03
C SER A 52 1.10 0.20 5.68
N PHE A 53 0.95 -1.10 5.43
CA PHE A 53 0.43 -1.59 4.16
C PHE A 53 -1.04 -1.22 3.95
N GLY A 54 -1.87 -1.23 5.00
CA GLY A 54 -3.24 -0.71 4.90
C GLY A 54 -3.25 0.78 4.54
N ALA A 55 -2.39 1.57 5.18
CA ALA A 55 -2.31 3.01 4.94
C ALA A 55 -1.81 3.37 3.53
N PHE A 56 -1.00 2.52 2.88
CA PHE A 56 -0.50 2.73 1.51
C PHE A 56 -1.58 2.86 0.45
N ALA A 57 -2.83 2.50 0.76
CA ALA A 57 -3.99 2.85 -0.06
C ALA A 57 -4.00 4.36 -0.42
N ALA A 58 -3.59 5.26 0.48
CA ALA A 58 -3.57 6.71 0.27
C ALA A 58 -2.59 7.19 -0.83
N LEU A 59 -1.64 6.34 -1.23
CA LEU A 59 -0.65 6.67 -2.25
C LEU A 59 -1.21 6.59 -3.67
N TYR A 60 -2.34 5.89 -3.84
CA TYR A 60 -2.99 5.71 -5.12
C TYR A 60 -3.83 6.93 -5.54
N GLY A 61 -3.85 7.20 -6.85
CA GLY A 61 -4.70 8.21 -7.49
C GLY A 61 -4.28 9.64 -7.19
N ARG A 62 -2.98 9.90 -6.93
CA ARG A 62 -2.49 11.22 -6.48
C ARG A 62 -2.87 12.38 -7.41
N THR A 63 -2.97 12.13 -8.72
CA THR A 63 -3.31 13.10 -9.77
C THR A 63 -4.79 13.07 -10.17
N ASP A 64 -5.55 12.11 -9.67
CA ASP A 64 -6.91 11.87 -10.14
C ASP A 64 -7.93 12.78 -9.46
N ALA A 65 -9.08 12.98 -10.11
CA ALA A 65 -10.22 13.67 -9.53
C ALA A 65 -10.67 12.97 -8.23
N PRO A 66 -11.19 13.71 -7.23
CA PRO A 66 -11.53 13.19 -5.90
C PRO A 66 -12.30 11.87 -5.88
N ARG A 67 -13.38 11.76 -6.65
CA ARG A 67 -14.21 10.55 -6.68
C ARG A 67 -13.47 9.35 -7.26
N THR A 68 -12.73 9.55 -8.35
CA THR A 68 -11.91 8.51 -8.98
C THR A 68 -10.80 8.06 -8.05
N ARG A 69 -10.15 9.01 -7.37
CA ARG A 69 -9.13 8.74 -6.37
C ARG A 69 -9.66 7.87 -5.24
N VAL A 70 -10.75 8.27 -4.58
CA VAL A 70 -11.30 7.50 -3.44
C VAL A 70 -11.68 6.08 -3.86
N ARG A 71 -12.30 5.91 -5.04
CA ARG A 71 -12.60 4.58 -5.60
C ARG A 71 -11.33 3.75 -5.78
N MET A 72 -10.32 4.35 -6.38
CA MET A 72 -9.04 3.70 -6.64
C MET A 72 -8.34 3.29 -5.34
N GLN A 73 -8.29 4.18 -4.36
CA GLN A 73 -7.69 3.90 -3.04
C GLN A 73 -8.47 2.82 -2.29
N ALA A 74 -9.80 2.81 -2.36
CA ALA A 74 -10.61 1.76 -1.75
C ALA A 74 -10.32 0.40 -2.39
N THR A 75 -10.25 0.34 -3.72
CA THR A 75 -9.89 -0.89 -4.43
C THR A 75 -8.46 -1.33 -4.14
N ALA A 76 -7.49 -0.41 -4.12
CA ALA A 76 -6.11 -0.72 -3.82
C ALA A 76 -5.94 -1.19 -2.36
N GLY A 77 -6.63 -0.54 -1.41
CA GLY A 77 -6.66 -0.95 -0.01
C GLY A 77 -7.23 -2.34 0.18
N ALA A 78 -8.32 -2.68 -0.52
CA ALA A 78 -8.87 -4.02 -0.51
C ALA A 78 -7.88 -5.08 -1.04
N ILE A 79 -7.18 -4.77 -2.14
CA ILE A 79 -6.15 -5.66 -2.69
C ILE A 79 -4.96 -5.80 -1.73
N LEU A 80 -4.54 -4.71 -1.07
CA LEU A 80 -3.45 -4.75 -0.08
C LEU A 80 -3.80 -5.61 1.13
N VAL A 81 -5.03 -5.48 1.66
CA VAL A 81 -5.53 -6.34 2.74
C VAL A 81 -5.63 -7.79 2.27
N ALA A 82 -6.15 -8.05 1.08
CA ALA A 82 -6.20 -9.40 0.51
C ALA A 82 -4.79 -10.01 0.35
N ALA A 83 -3.82 -9.24 -0.13
CA ALA A 83 -2.43 -9.67 -0.25
C ALA A 83 -1.81 -10.00 1.12
N MET A 84 -2.08 -9.19 2.15
CA MET A 84 -1.66 -9.50 3.53
C MET A 84 -2.32 -10.78 4.07
N LEU A 85 -3.59 -11.01 3.78
CA LEU A 85 -4.28 -12.25 4.20
C LEU A 85 -3.71 -13.47 3.49
N VAL A 86 -3.38 -13.36 2.19
CA VAL A 86 -2.73 -14.45 1.45
C VAL A 86 -1.33 -14.73 2.02
N GLY A 87 -0.51 -13.71 2.28
CA GLY A 87 0.80 -13.91 2.90
C GLY A 87 0.68 -14.51 4.30
N THR A 88 -0.27 -14.05 5.10
CA THR A 88 -0.59 -14.63 6.42
C THR A 88 -0.99 -16.11 6.31
N ALA A 89 -1.76 -16.49 5.28
CA ALA A 89 -2.12 -17.89 5.03
C ALA A 89 -0.90 -18.74 4.61
N VAL A 90 -0.02 -18.21 3.77
CA VAL A 90 1.23 -18.88 3.39
C VAL A 90 2.07 -19.18 4.63
N SER A 91 2.18 -18.23 5.56
CA SER A 91 2.88 -18.42 6.84
C SER A 91 2.18 -19.42 7.75
N ALA A 92 0.85 -19.29 7.95
CA ALA A 92 0.09 -20.14 8.87
C ALA A 92 0.07 -21.62 8.44
N LEU A 93 0.15 -21.87 7.13
CA LEU A 93 0.25 -23.21 6.56
C LEU A 93 1.69 -23.74 6.47
N ALA A 94 2.67 -22.96 6.95
CA ALA A 94 4.10 -23.29 6.93
C ALA A 94 4.61 -23.73 5.55
N LEU A 95 4.17 -23.03 4.49
CA LEU A 95 4.58 -23.36 3.13
C LEU A 95 6.11 -23.21 2.97
N PRO A 96 6.76 -24.09 2.17
CA PRO A 96 8.16 -23.95 1.87
C PRO A 96 8.43 -22.65 1.09
N ALA A 97 9.64 -22.10 1.23
CA ALA A 97 10.02 -20.81 0.64
C ALA A 97 9.72 -20.72 -0.87
N LEU A 98 9.95 -21.79 -1.62
CA LEU A 98 9.65 -21.84 -3.06
C LEU A 98 8.16 -21.64 -3.35
N ALA A 99 7.27 -22.25 -2.55
CA ALA A 99 5.83 -22.07 -2.71
C ALA A 99 5.39 -20.65 -2.36
N SER A 100 5.99 -20.03 -1.33
CA SER A 100 5.78 -18.61 -1.00
C SER A 100 6.17 -17.69 -2.16
N VAL A 101 7.33 -17.92 -2.78
CA VAL A 101 7.78 -17.15 -3.96
C VAL A 101 6.80 -17.29 -5.12
N VAL A 102 6.30 -18.51 -5.40
CA VAL A 102 5.31 -18.73 -6.46
C VAL A 102 4.00 -18.00 -6.16
N VAL A 103 3.50 -18.06 -4.93
CA VAL A 103 2.27 -17.34 -4.53
C VAL A 103 2.43 -15.83 -4.70
N VAL A 104 3.53 -15.26 -4.24
CA VAL A 104 3.81 -13.82 -4.38
C VAL A 104 3.99 -13.43 -5.85
N ALA A 105 4.62 -14.27 -6.68
CA ALA A 105 4.76 -14.04 -8.11
C ALA A 105 3.40 -14.05 -8.83
N VAL A 106 2.50 -14.97 -8.47
CA VAL A 106 1.13 -15.00 -8.99
C VAL A 106 0.37 -13.74 -8.60
N ILE A 107 0.44 -13.31 -7.34
CA ILE A 107 -0.15 -12.03 -6.89
C ILE A 107 0.43 -10.88 -7.71
N ALA A 108 1.74 -10.83 -7.89
CA ALA A 108 2.42 -9.78 -8.65
C ALA A 108 1.90 -9.69 -10.09
N ALA A 109 1.77 -10.84 -10.77
CA ALA A 109 1.27 -10.91 -12.14
C ALA A 109 -0.20 -10.44 -12.23
N LEU A 110 -1.07 -10.95 -11.35
CA LEU A 110 -2.49 -10.61 -11.34
C LEU A 110 -2.72 -9.13 -11.04
N VAL A 111 -2.08 -8.60 -9.99
CA VAL A 111 -2.22 -7.19 -9.62
C VAL A 111 -1.60 -6.28 -10.68
N THR A 112 -0.48 -6.66 -11.29
CA THR A 112 0.12 -5.87 -12.37
C THR A 112 -0.80 -5.80 -13.58
N LEU A 113 -1.38 -6.92 -14.01
CA LEU A 113 -2.34 -6.94 -15.12
C LEU A 113 -3.59 -6.13 -14.80
N PHE A 114 -4.09 -6.24 -13.57
CA PHE A 114 -5.24 -5.46 -13.10
C PHE A 114 -4.93 -3.95 -13.10
N ALA A 115 -3.82 -3.55 -12.48
CA ALA A 115 -3.36 -2.17 -12.40
C ALA A 115 -3.14 -1.58 -13.81
N TYR A 116 -2.59 -2.36 -14.73
CA TYR A 116 -2.44 -1.97 -16.12
C TYR A 116 -3.81 -1.73 -16.79
N ARG A 117 -4.75 -2.67 -16.66
CA ARG A 117 -6.10 -2.49 -17.24
C ARG A 117 -6.87 -1.33 -16.63
N ALA A 118 -6.74 -1.12 -15.32
CA ALA A 118 -7.41 -0.06 -14.60
C ALA A 118 -6.68 1.30 -14.68
N GLN A 119 -5.55 1.37 -15.41
CA GLN A 119 -4.71 2.57 -15.55
C GLN A 119 -4.32 3.19 -14.20
N TRP A 120 -3.92 2.31 -13.28
CA TRP A 120 -3.59 2.68 -11.92
C TRP A 120 -2.29 3.46 -11.80
N HIS A 121 -2.30 4.45 -10.92
CA HIS A 121 -1.14 5.22 -10.48
C HIS A 121 -1.00 5.17 -8.95
N PRO A 122 0.11 4.64 -8.40
CA PRO A 122 1.25 4.05 -9.10
C PRO A 122 0.92 2.76 -9.87
N PRO A 123 1.64 2.46 -10.97
CA PRO A 123 1.44 1.23 -11.72
C PRO A 123 2.11 0.02 -11.05
N GLY A 124 1.61 -1.17 -11.37
CA GLY A 124 2.20 -2.45 -10.95
C GLY A 124 1.80 -2.93 -9.56
N ALA A 125 2.54 -3.92 -9.06
CA ALA A 125 2.19 -4.71 -7.87
C ALA A 125 3.17 -4.55 -6.69
N LEU A 126 4.01 -3.51 -6.69
CA LEU A 126 5.10 -3.35 -5.72
C LEU A 126 4.60 -3.42 -4.26
N PHE A 127 3.58 -2.63 -3.91
CA PHE A 127 3.06 -2.63 -2.53
C PHE A 127 2.39 -3.95 -2.14
N THR A 128 1.70 -4.59 -3.08
CA THR A 128 1.04 -5.88 -2.82
C THR A 128 2.05 -7.02 -2.66
N VAL A 129 3.15 -6.99 -3.41
CA VAL A 129 4.26 -7.94 -3.28
C VAL A 129 4.93 -7.79 -1.92
N PHE A 130 5.21 -6.55 -1.50
CA PHE A 130 5.77 -6.32 -0.16
C PHE A 130 4.80 -6.70 0.96
N ALA A 131 3.51 -6.41 0.80
CA ALA A 131 2.49 -6.78 1.78
C ALA A 131 2.38 -8.30 1.96
N ALA A 132 2.26 -9.05 0.85
CA ALA A 132 2.19 -10.50 0.88
C ALA A 132 3.51 -11.12 1.37
N GLY A 133 4.65 -10.66 0.86
CA GLY A 133 5.96 -11.18 1.26
C GLY A 133 6.29 -10.94 2.72
N ALA A 134 6.02 -9.74 3.24
CA ALA A 134 6.24 -9.42 4.66
C ALA A 134 5.37 -10.30 5.56
N THR A 135 4.08 -10.40 5.26
CA THR A 135 3.15 -11.21 6.09
C THR A 135 3.39 -12.72 5.96
N ALA A 136 3.95 -13.19 4.84
CA ALA A 136 4.43 -14.57 4.69
C ALA A 136 5.72 -14.86 5.48
N SER A 137 6.45 -13.84 5.93
CA SER A 137 7.74 -13.99 6.62
C SER A 137 7.64 -14.02 8.14
N PHE A 138 6.47 -13.69 8.71
CA PHE A 138 6.25 -13.68 10.16
C PHE A 138 5.41 -14.88 10.58
N PRO A 139 5.67 -15.52 11.74
CA PRO A 139 4.82 -16.58 12.25
C PRO A 139 3.36 -16.12 12.36
N ALA A 140 2.46 -16.84 11.69
CA ALA A 140 1.03 -16.52 11.69
C ALA A 140 0.22 -17.60 12.39
N THR A 141 -0.84 -17.16 13.07
CA THR A 141 -1.86 -18.01 13.70
C THR A 141 -3.24 -17.62 13.19
N GLY A 142 -4.28 -18.36 13.56
CA GLY A 142 -5.67 -17.98 13.25
C GLY A 142 -6.04 -16.55 13.70
N ALA A 143 -5.51 -16.11 14.86
CA ALA A 143 -5.74 -14.75 15.36
C ALA A 143 -5.10 -13.67 14.48
N THR A 144 -4.00 -14.00 13.78
CA THR A 144 -3.30 -13.05 12.90
C THR A 144 -4.18 -12.55 11.75
N PHE A 145 -5.09 -13.37 11.23
CA PHE A 145 -6.04 -12.96 10.20
C PHE A 145 -6.96 -11.83 10.70
N LEU A 146 -7.46 -11.95 11.93
CA LEU A 146 -8.28 -10.91 12.54
C LEU A 146 -7.45 -9.63 12.74
N THR A 147 -6.19 -9.75 13.16
CA THR A 147 -5.27 -8.61 13.28
C THR A 147 -5.05 -7.89 11.95
N VAL A 148 -4.87 -8.63 10.85
CA VAL A 148 -4.74 -8.06 9.50
C VAL A 148 -6.01 -7.29 9.12
N LEU A 149 -7.19 -7.88 9.34
CA LEU A 149 -8.47 -7.24 9.04
C LEU A 149 -8.70 -5.98 9.88
N LEU A 150 -8.44 -6.05 11.19
CA LEU A 150 -8.66 -4.93 12.09
C LEU A 150 -7.64 -3.81 11.84
N VAL A 151 -6.34 -4.10 11.92
CA VAL A 151 -5.30 -3.06 11.83
C VAL A 151 -5.13 -2.58 10.39
N GLY A 152 -5.02 -3.52 9.44
CA GLY A 152 -4.90 -3.20 8.02
C GLY A 152 -6.15 -2.54 7.48
N GLY A 153 -7.33 -3.10 7.77
CA GLY A 153 -8.61 -2.54 7.36
C GLY A 153 -8.91 -1.18 7.99
N ALA A 154 -8.65 -0.98 9.29
CA ALA A 154 -8.79 0.33 9.92
C ALA A 154 -7.83 1.36 9.32
N SER A 155 -6.62 0.96 8.95
CA SER A 155 -5.65 1.85 8.30
C SER A 155 -6.07 2.22 6.87
N VAL A 156 -6.67 1.30 6.12
CA VAL A 156 -7.31 1.61 4.83
C VAL A 156 -8.45 2.61 5.04
N ALA A 157 -9.35 2.35 5.99
CA ALA A 157 -10.48 3.23 6.28
C ALA A 157 -10.00 4.63 6.70
N TRP A 158 -8.98 4.71 7.55
CA TRP A 158 -8.34 5.96 7.95
C TRP A 158 -7.79 6.71 6.73
N SER A 159 -7.03 6.05 5.87
CA SER A 159 -6.52 6.64 4.62
C SER A 159 -7.63 7.22 3.74
N LEU A 160 -8.78 6.55 3.65
CA LEU A 160 -9.93 7.06 2.91
C LEU A 160 -10.53 8.30 3.57
N VAL A 161 -10.65 8.32 4.91
CA VAL A 161 -11.12 9.49 5.68
C VAL A 161 -10.18 10.68 5.49
N VAL A 162 -8.87 10.47 5.56
CA VAL A 162 -7.89 11.55 5.30
C VAL A 162 -8.04 12.05 3.86
N THR A 163 -8.17 11.16 2.88
CA THR A 163 -8.35 11.57 1.48
C THR A 163 -9.64 12.37 1.28
N THR A 164 -10.77 11.96 1.86
CA THR A 164 -12.03 12.70 1.71
C THR A 164 -12.03 14.03 2.47
N ALA A 165 -11.40 14.11 3.64
CA ALA A 165 -11.24 15.37 4.37
C ALA A 165 -10.45 16.40 3.55
N PHE A 166 -9.38 15.99 2.87
CA PHE A 166 -8.59 16.86 1.98
C PHE A 166 -9.30 17.28 0.70
N VAL A 167 -10.43 16.65 0.35
CA VAL A 167 -11.26 17.05 -0.79
C VAL A 167 -12.21 18.18 -0.41
N LEU A 168 -12.55 18.31 0.88
CA LEU A 168 -13.47 19.31 1.38
C LEU A 168 -12.80 20.65 1.73
N ILE A 169 -11.46 20.73 1.65
CA ILE A 169 -10.63 21.90 1.95
C ILE A 169 -10.00 22.42 0.65
#